data_AF-A0A353NGR8-F1
#
_entry.id   AF-A0A353NGR8-F1
#
_cell.length_a   1.000
_cell.length_b   1.000
_cell.length_c   1.000
_cell.angle_alpha   90.00
_cell.angle_beta   90.00
_cell.angle_gamma   90.00
#
_symmetry.space_group_name_H-M   'P 1'
#
loop_
_entity.id
_entity.type
_entity.pdbx_description
1 polymer ?
#
loop_
_entity_poly.entity_id
_entity_poly.type
_entity_poly.pdbx_seq_one_letter_code
_entity_poly.pdbx_strand_id
1 'polypeptide(L)' 'GMTMIVVSHEMGFAKSVAHRVLFMDGGEILEQNTPEEFFNHPQHD' A
#
# COMPACT_ATOMS: atom_id res chain seq x y z
N GLY A 1 4.75 15.08 -13.68
CA GLY A 1 4.05 14.40 -12.58
C GLY A 1 4.72 14.77 -11.27
N MET A 2 3.98 14.73 -10.16
CA MET A 2 4.50 14.96 -8.81
C MET A 2 4.69 13.61 -8.11
N THR A 3 5.82 13.42 -7.44
CA THR A 3 6.04 12.23 -6.60
C THR A 3 5.49 12.52 -5.21
N MET A 4 4.62 11.63 -4.71
CA MET A 4 4.00 11.76 -3.39
C MET A 4 4.21 10.48 -2.59
N ILE A 5 4.50 10.64 -1.30
CA ILE A 5 4.46 9.58 -0.30
C ILE A 5 3.38 9.95 0.69
N VAL A 6 2.45 9.03 0.94
CA VAL A 6 1.34 9.24 1.86
C VAL A 6 1.32 8.08 2.84
N VAL A 7 1.29 8.40 4.14
CA VAL A 7 1.10 7.42 5.22
C VAL A 7 -0.33 7.59 5.72
N SER A 8 -1.14 6.54 5.60
CA SER A 8 -2.55 6.58 5.98
C SER A 8 -3.08 5.19 6.31
N HIS A 9 -4.11 5.15 7.16
CA HIS A 9 -4.92 3.95 7.42
C HIS A 9 -6.22 3.93 6.59
N GLU A 10 -6.43 4.92 5.72
CA GLU A 10 -7.61 4.99 4.85
C GLU A 10 -7.40 4.19 3.56
N MET A 11 -7.82 2.92 3.58
CA MET A 11 -7.60 1.99 2.46
C MET A 11 -8.31 2.39 1.17
N GLY A 12 -9.47 3.06 1.24
CA GLY A 12 -10.18 3.57 0.06
C GLY A 12 -9.41 4.67 -0.67
N PHE A 13 -8.63 5.48 0.06
CA PHE A 13 -7.74 6.47 -0.53
C PHE A 13 -6.56 5.80 -1.23
N ALA A 14 -5.91 4.84 -0.55
CA ALA A 14 -4.80 4.08 -1.13
C ALA A 14 -5.22 3.36 -2.42
N LYS A 15 -6.41 2.75 -2.44
CA LYS A 15 -6.95 2.05 -3.61
C LYS A 15 -7.24 2.97 -4.82
N SER A 16 -7.60 4.23 -4.59
CA SER A 16 -8.02 5.15 -5.65
C SER A 16 -6.88 5.98 -6.25
N VAL A 17 -5.82 6.26 -5.49
CA VAL A 17 -4.78 7.22 -5.89
C VAL A 17 -3.36 6.61 -5.91
N ALA A 18 -3.10 5.55 -5.15
CA ALA A 18 -1.75 5.00 -5.05
C ALA A 18 -1.38 4.16 -6.29
N HIS A 19 -0.12 4.25 -6.71
CA HIS A 19 0.45 3.37 -7.73
C HIS A 19 1.05 2.10 -7.11
N ARG A 20 1.51 2.20 -5.86
CA ARG A 20 2.11 1.12 -5.06
C ARG A 20 1.67 1.29 -3.61
N VAL A 21 1.44 0.18 -2.92
CA VAL A 21 1.13 0.13 -1.50
C VAL A 21 2.27 -0.61 -0.80
N LEU A 22 2.74 -0.05 0.32
CA LEU A 22 3.74 -0.65 1.19
C LEU A 22 3.08 -0.94 2.53
N PHE A 23 3.12 -2.19 2.96
CA PHE A 23 2.78 -2.59 4.32
C PHE A 23 4.06 -2.71 5.14
N MET A 24 4.06 -2.04 6.28
CA MET A 24 5.20 -1.99 7.19
C MET A 24 4.76 -2.39 8.59
N ASP A 25 5.56 -3.23 9.23
CA ASP A 25 5.43 -3.59 10.64
C ASP A 25 6.82 -3.82 11.24
N GLY A 26 7.00 -3.54 12.53
CA GLY A 26 8.27 -3.76 13.23
C GLY A 26 9.46 -2.96 12.68
N GLY A 27 9.23 -1.95 11.83
CA GLY A 27 10.29 -1.21 11.14
C GLY A 27 10.77 -1.83 9.83
N GLU A 28 10.14 -2.91 9.37
CA GLU A 28 10.42 -3.58 8.10
C GLU A 28 9.27 -3.41 7.11
N ILE A 29 9.55 -3.52 5.80
CA ILE A 29 8.53 -3.57 4.76
C ILE A 29 8.17 -5.04 4.56
N LEU A 30 6.97 -5.42 4.99
CA LEU A 30 6.49 -6.80 4.92
C LEU A 30 5.89 -7.13 3.55
N GLU A 31 5.20 -6.18 2.93
CA GLU A 31 4.59 -6.37 1.61
C GLU A 31 4.68 -5.10 0.77
N GLN A 32 4.88 -5.25 -0.54
CA GLN A 32 4.92 -4.14 -1.47
C GLN A 32 4.37 -4.54 -2.83
N ASN A 33 3.13 -4.17 -3.11
CA ASN A 33 2.40 -4.56 -4.32
C ASN A 33 1.60 -3.40 -4.93
N THR A 34 0.93 -3.65 -6.05
CA THR A 34 -0.11 -2.72 -6.55
C THR A 34 -1.30 -2.69 -5.59
N PRO A 35 -2.10 -1.62 -5.54
CA PRO A 35 -3.28 -1.60 -4.67
C PRO A 35 -4.25 -2.76 -4.96
N GLU A 36 -4.40 -3.14 -6.24
CA GLU A 36 -5.28 -4.24 -6.61
C GLU A 36 -4.82 -5.58 -6.03
N GLU A 37 -3.55 -5.92 -6.20
CA GLU A 37 -2.97 -7.16 -5.65
C GLU A 37 -2.97 -7.13 -4.12
N PHE A 38 -2.56 -6.02 -3.52
CA PHE A 38 -2.49 -5.87 -2.06
C PHE A 38 -3.86 -6.09 -1.38
N PHE A 39 -4.94 -5.55 -1.96
CA PHE A 39 -6.27 -5.65 -1.34
C PHE A 39 -7.07 -6.90 -1.72
N ASN A 40 -6.86 -7.45 -2.93
CA ASN A 40 -7.63 -8.60 -3.40
C ASN A 40 -6.88 -9.94 -3.21
N HIS A 41 -5.54 -9.90 -3.14
CA HIS A 41 -4.67 -11.06 -3.02
C HIS A 41 -3.50 -10.78 -2.06
N PRO A 42 -3.79 -10.43 -0.78
CA PRO A 42 -2.75 -10.12 0.20
C PRO A 42 -1.78 -11.30 0.34
N GLN A 43 -0.47 -11.01 0.35
CA GLN A 43 0.58 -12.01 0.45
C GLN A 43 1.07 -12.19 1.89
N HIS A 44 0.63 -11.32 2.79
CA HIS A 44 0.96 -11.33 4.21
C HIS A 44 -0.32 -11.28 5.06
N ASP A 45 -0.36 -12.06 6.14
CA ASP A 45 -1.44 -12.08 7.15
C ASP A 45 -1.41 -10.83 8.04
#